data_AF-A0A6J1NRI9-F1
#
_entry.id   AF-A0A6J1NRI9-F1
#
_cell.length_a   1.000
_cell.length_b   1.000
_cell.length_c   1.000
_cell.angle_alpha   90.00
_cell.angle_beta   90.00
_cell.angle_gamma   90.00
#
_symmetry.space_group_name_H-M   'P 1'
#
loop_
_entity.id
_entity.type
_entity.pdbx_description
1 polymer ?
#
loop_
_entity_poly.entity_id
_entity_poly.type
_entity_poly.pdbx_seq_one_letter_code
_entity_poly.pdbx_strand_id
1 'polypeptide(L)'
;MLKNFWECVNGSPVDNEVCRTKLNRGSQNTAWPKSDKHNEIMLRLPRPLRHGNLIEINGTFQANTQRIRLNLTKGLDKPDIKSIACWTEINFAEGHVSGSKNVQLDKDPPKGEDLKKDLFPGGKFFNFTIKVTANGDSSELDLFVFQYRLSTGTLKLDDITFLNIDGDINEITDLKFTYA
;
A
#
# COMPACT_ATOMS: atom_id res chain seq x y z
N MET A 1 5.89 17.17 17.88
CA MET A 1 7.16 16.46 18.04
C MET A 1 7.07 15.21 17.17
N LEU A 2 7.68 15.24 15.97
CA LEU A 2 7.72 14.07 15.06
C LEU A 2 8.76 13.11 15.64
N LYS A 3 8.30 12.03 16.28
CA LYS A 3 9.17 10.88 16.55
C LYS A 3 9.67 10.40 15.19
N ASN A 4 10.98 10.41 14.97
CA ASN A 4 11.53 10.14 13.64
C ASN A 4 11.03 8.77 13.17
N PHE A 5 10.53 8.67 11.94
CA PHE A 5 10.11 7.39 11.34
C PHE A 5 11.18 6.30 11.57
N TRP A 6 12.46 6.68 11.56
CA TRP A 6 13.61 5.83 11.86
C TRP A 6 13.75 5.38 13.31
N GLU A 7 13.35 6.16 14.31
CA GLU A 7 13.31 5.72 15.71
C GLU A 7 12.20 4.69 15.92
N CYS A 8 11.11 4.82 15.16
CA CYS A 8 10.07 3.81 15.02
C CYS A 8 10.59 2.52 14.32
N VAL A 9 11.41 2.65 13.28
CA VAL A 9 12.00 1.49 12.57
C VAL A 9 13.04 0.76 13.43
N ASN A 10 13.90 1.51 14.15
CA ASN A 10 15.07 0.98 14.84
C ASN A 10 14.88 0.81 16.36
N GLY A 11 13.80 1.33 16.94
CA GLY A 11 13.50 1.24 18.37
C GLY A 11 12.86 -0.10 18.77
N SER A 12 12.98 -0.46 20.05
CA SER A 12 12.26 -1.60 20.61
C SER A 12 10.74 -1.36 20.53
N PRO A 13 9.97 -2.34 20.02
CA PRO A 13 8.55 -2.16 19.72
C PRO A 13 7.74 -1.95 21.01
N VAL A 14 6.79 -1.02 20.96
CA VAL A 14 5.71 -0.89 21.94
C VAL A 14 4.40 -1.08 21.19
N ASP A 15 3.51 -1.93 21.71
CA ASP A 15 2.17 -2.16 21.17
C ASP A 15 1.41 -0.81 21.04
N ASN A 16 0.61 -0.66 19.98
CA ASN A 16 -0.06 0.60 19.60
C ASN A 16 0.86 1.75 19.15
N GLU A 17 2.13 1.49 18.84
CA GLU A 17 3.01 2.51 18.29
C GLU A 17 2.51 3.00 16.91
N VAL A 18 2.43 4.32 16.76
CA VAL A 18 2.03 4.99 15.52
C VAL A 18 3.24 5.69 14.91
N CYS A 19 3.62 5.27 13.70
CA CYS A 19 4.72 5.86 12.94
C CYS A 19 4.17 6.60 11.73
N ARG A 20 4.46 7.89 11.62
CA ARG A 20 3.97 8.77 10.53
C ARG A 20 5.11 9.41 9.76
N THR A 21 4.97 9.49 8.45
CA THR A 21 5.89 10.26 7.60
C THR A 21 5.15 10.94 6.45
N LYS A 22 5.72 12.03 5.94
CA LYS A 22 5.27 12.73 4.72
C LYS A 22 6.26 12.44 3.60
N LEU A 23 5.78 12.04 2.43
CA LEU A 23 6.65 11.82 1.27
C LEU A 23 6.47 13.01 0.30
N ASN A 24 7.53 13.40 -0.40
CA ASN A 24 7.58 14.48 -1.41
C ASN A 24 7.71 15.94 -0.92
N ARG A 25 8.69 16.23 -0.03
CA ARG A 25 9.27 17.59 0.08
C ARG A 25 10.80 17.56 -0.02
N GLY A 26 11.33 17.70 -1.23
CA GLY A 26 12.64 18.31 -1.49
C GLY A 26 13.92 17.49 -1.25
N SER A 27 13.94 16.46 -0.41
CA SER A 27 15.02 15.46 -0.41
C SER A 27 14.58 14.23 0.35
N GLN A 28 14.57 13.09 -0.32
CA GLN A 28 14.55 11.81 0.38
C GLN A 28 15.84 11.09 0.05
N ASN A 29 16.82 11.35 0.92
CA ASN A 29 17.99 10.51 1.06
C ASN A 29 17.58 9.36 1.96
N THR A 30 17.13 8.29 1.33
CA THR A 30 16.50 7.15 1.97
C THR A 30 17.03 5.93 1.24
N ALA A 31 17.38 4.89 1.99
CA ALA A 31 17.79 3.59 1.47
C ALA A 31 16.61 2.85 0.80
N TRP A 32 15.85 3.56 -0.05
CA TRP A 32 14.80 3.01 -0.87
C TRP A 32 15.45 2.25 -2.03
N PRO A 33 14.87 1.11 -2.45
CA PRO A 33 15.19 0.57 -3.75
C PRO A 33 14.94 1.65 -4.81
N LYS A 34 15.85 1.79 -5.77
CA LYS A 34 15.58 2.66 -6.92
C LYS A 34 14.33 2.11 -7.62
N SER A 35 13.33 2.96 -7.78
CA SER A 35 12.18 2.63 -8.62
C SER A 35 12.61 2.52 -10.08
N ASP A 36 12.05 1.56 -10.80
CA ASP A 36 12.25 1.38 -12.23
C ASP A 36 11.28 2.25 -13.08
N LYS A 37 10.33 2.95 -12.44
CA LYS A 37 9.29 3.77 -13.10
C LYS A 37 9.29 5.21 -12.58
N HIS A 38 9.10 6.18 -13.48
CA HIS A 38 9.23 7.62 -13.15
C HIS A 38 8.22 8.15 -12.09
N ASN A 39 7.08 7.47 -11.88
CA ASN A 39 6.03 7.88 -10.94
C ASN A 39 5.66 6.76 -9.95
N GLU A 40 6.67 6.08 -9.41
CA GLU A 40 6.49 4.99 -8.46
C GLU A 40 7.19 5.32 -7.14
N ILE A 41 6.43 5.19 -6.05
CA ILE A 41 6.89 5.38 -4.67
C ILE A 41 7.02 4.00 -4.05
N MET A 42 8.27 3.63 -3.76
CA MET A 42 8.60 2.33 -3.20
C MET A 42 9.15 2.44 -1.80
N LEU A 43 8.60 1.64 -0.89
CA LEU A 43 8.86 1.71 0.53
C LEU A 43 9.15 0.32 1.06
N ARG A 44 10.28 0.13 1.73
CA ARG A 44 10.48 -1.05 2.57
C ARG A 44 9.59 -0.91 3.81
N LEU A 45 8.81 -1.94 4.10
CA LEU A 45 8.05 -2.01 5.34
C LEU A 45 9.05 -2.02 6.51
N PRO A 46 8.86 -1.14 7.51
CA PRO A 46 9.81 -1.00 8.61
C PRO A 46 9.80 -2.21 9.56
N ARG A 47 8.72 -3.00 9.56
CA ARG A 47 8.55 -4.23 10.35
C ARG A 47 7.70 -5.24 9.55
N PRO A 48 7.86 -6.55 9.78
CA PRO A 48 6.97 -7.56 9.24
C PRO A 48 5.52 -7.30 9.67
N LEU A 49 4.57 -7.53 8.76
CA LEU A 49 3.15 -7.36 9.04
C LEU A 49 2.68 -8.44 10.03
N ARG A 50 1.90 -8.04 11.03
CA ARG A 50 1.27 -8.92 12.01
C ARG A 50 -0.21 -8.62 12.16
N HIS A 51 -0.97 -9.59 12.69
CA HIS A 51 -2.38 -9.39 13.05
C HIS A 51 -2.57 -8.10 13.86
N GLY A 52 -3.60 -7.33 13.52
CA GLY A 52 -3.92 -6.04 14.16
C GLY A 52 -3.15 -4.85 13.61
N ASN A 53 -2.16 -5.05 12.73
CA ASN A 53 -1.47 -3.93 12.08
C ASN A 53 -2.40 -3.19 11.11
N LEU A 54 -2.19 -1.88 11.01
CA LEU A 54 -2.95 -0.98 10.15
C LEU A 54 -1.98 -0.04 9.42
N ILE A 55 -2.11 0.04 8.10
CA ILE A 55 -1.39 0.99 7.26
C ILE A 55 -2.42 1.92 6.63
N GLU A 56 -2.27 3.22 6.83
CA GLU A 56 -3.10 4.25 6.22
C GLU A 56 -2.23 5.11 5.30
N ILE A 57 -2.66 5.24 4.06
CA ILE A 57 -1.95 5.97 3.02
C ILE A 57 -2.90 7.01 2.47
N ASN A 58 -2.54 8.27 2.65
CA ASN A 58 -3.29 9.42 2.14
C ASN A 58 -2.43 10.18 1.15
N GLY A 59 -3.04 10.62 0.06
CA GLY A 59 -2.32 11.38 -0.96
C GLY A 59 -3.24 12.18 -1.86
N THR A 60 -2.62 12.87 -2.81
CA THR A 60 -3.31 13.63 -3.84
C THR A 60 -2.97 13.14 -5.23
N PHE A 61 -3.92 13.28 -6.14
CA PHE A 61 -3.77 12.95 -7.54
C PHE A 61 -3.12 14.07 -8.36
N GLN A 62 -2.52 13.70 -9.48
CA GLN A 62 -2.23 14.64 -10.57
C GLN A 62 -3.53 15.05 -11.26
N ALA A 63 -3.51 16.18 -11.99
CA ALA A 63 -4.62 16.54 -12.86
C ALA A 63 -4.81 15.46 -13.94
N ASN A 64 -6.06 15.12 -14.28
CA ASN A 64 -6.42 14.09 -15.27
C ASN A 64 -5.93 12.67 -14.92
N THR A 65 -6.05 12.29 -13.66
CA THR A 65 -5.74 10.95 -13.15
C THR A 65 -6.45 9.88 -13.97
N GLN A 66 -5.69 8.94 -14.51
CA GLN A 66 -6.20 7.75 -15.20
C GLN A 66 -6.10 6.53 -14.30
N ARG A 67 -4.99 6.40 -13.55
CA ARG A 67 -4.72 5.18 -12.78
C ARG A 67 -3.90 5.41 -11.53
N ILE A 68 -4.24 4.71 -10.45
CA ILE A 68 -3.38 4.57 -9.28
C ILE A 68 -3.41 3.13 -8.79
N ARG A 69 -2.24 2.58 -8.48
CA ARG A 69 -2.06 1.22 -8.03
C ARG A 69 -1.25 1.18 -6.74
N LEU A 70 -1.63 0.30 -5.84
CA LEU A 70 -0.89 -0.08 -4.65
C LEU A 70 -0.55 -1.56 -4.76
N ASN A 71 0.71 -1.92 -4.50
CA ASN A 71 1.18 -3.29 -4.43
C ASN A 71 1.86 -3.55 -3.08
N LEU A 72 1.61 -4.72 -2.52
CA LEU A 72 2.43 -5.34 -1.49
C LEU A 72 3.25 -6.43 -2.17
N THR A 73 4.57 -6.30 -2.12
CA THR A 73 5.50 -7.21 -2.81
C THR A 73 6.40 -7.93 -1.83
N LYS A 74 6.85 -9.11 -2.27
CA LYS A 74 7.83 -9.93 -1.56
C LYS A 74 9.25 -9.53 -1.95
N GLY A 75 10.23 -9.84 -1.11
CA GLY A 75 11.65 -9.63 -1.43
C GLY A 75 12.54 -9.49 -0.20
N LEU A 76 13.84 -9.74 -0.36
CA LEU A 76 14.82 -9.62 0.74
C LEU A 76 15.52 -8.26 0.71
N ASP A 77 16.25 -7.99 -0.37
CA ASP A 77 17.03 -6.75 -0.54
C ASP A 77 16.39 -5.77 -1.53
N LYS A 78 15.66 -6.31 -2.49
CA LYS A 78 14.94 -5.58 -3.54
C LYS A 78 13.54 -6.17 -3.72
N PRO A 79 12.57 -5.38 -4.18
CA PRO A 79 11.25 -5.91 -4.53
C PRO A 79 11.38 -7.00 -5.59
N ASP A 80 10.69 -8.11 -5.38
CA ASP A 80 10.38 -9.03 -6.46
C ASP A 80 9.08 -8.56 -7.13
N ILE A 81 9.22 -7.77 -8.19
CA ILE A 81 8.09 -7.22 -8.94
C ILE A 81 7.20 -8.30 -9.57
N LYS A 82 7.71 -9.53 -9.72
CA LYS A 82 6.93 -10.68 -10.21
C LYS A 82 6.14 -11.36 -9.09
N SER A 83 6.43 -11.04 -7.83
CA SER A 83 5.86 -11.65 -6.65
C SER A 83 5.05 -10.63 -5.85
N ILE A 84 3.88 -10.32 -6.39
CA ILE A 84 2.91 -9.42 -5.78
C ILE A 84 2.04 -10.25 -4.82
N ALA A 85 2.24 -10.05 -3.52
CA ALA A 85 1.42 -10.68 -2.50
C ALA A 85 -0.03 -10.14 -2.58
N CYS A 86 -0.18 -8.84 -2.78
CA CYS A 86 -1.49 -8.22 -2.96
C CYS A 86 -1.37 -6.94 -3.80
N TRP A 87 -2.38 -6.64 -4.61
CA TRP A 87 -2.50 -5.36 -5.29
C TRP A 87 -3.93 -4.85 -5.30
N THR A 88 -4.04 -3.53 -5.42
CA THR A 88 -5.28 -2.82 -5.75
C THR A 88 -4.96 -1.73 -6.75
N GLU A 89 -5.87 -1.48 -7.68
CA GLU A 89 -5.81 -0.41 -8.64
C GLU A 89 -7.15 0.30 -8.73
N ILE A 90 -7.07 1.61 -8.90
CA ILE A 90 -8.18 2.44 -9.32
C ILE A 90 -7.89 2.86 -10.75
N ASN A 91 -8.80 2.54 -11.67
CA ASN A 91 -8.79 3.05 -13.04
C ASN A 91 -9.95 4.03 -13.20
N PHE A 92 -9.62 5.31 -13.24
CA PHE A 92 -10.58 6.41 -13.33
C PHE A 92 -11.17 6.55 -14.73
N ALA A 93 -10.44 6.13 -15.78
CA ALA A 93 -10.92 6.19 -17.17
C ALA A 93 -12.12 5.24 -17.38
N GLU A 94 -12.01 4.05 -16.80
CA GLU A 94 -13.05 3.02 -16.87
C GLU A 94 -14.04 3.12 -15.70
N GLY A 95 -13.73 3.91 -14.68
CA GLY A 95 -14.54 4.06 -13.48
C GLY A 95 -14.61 2.77 -12.66
N HIS A 96 -13.54 1.97 -12.70
CA HIS A 96 -13.43 0.68 -12.01
C HIS A 96 -12.36 0.75 -10.91
N VAL A 97 -12.57 0.01 -9.84
CA VAL A 97 -11.49 -0.40 -8.93
C VAL A 97 -11.26 -1.88 -9.21
N SER A 98 -10.02 -2.33 -9.21
CA SER A 98 -9.64 -3.73 -9.32
C SER A 98 -8.64 -4.07 -8.23
N GLY A 99 -8.52 -5.35 -7.92
CA GLY A 99 -7.54 -5.80 -6.92
C GLY A 99 -7.47 -7.31 -6.87
N SER A 100 -6.33 -7.83 -6.44
CA SER A 100 -6.15 -9.27 -6.27
C SER A 100 -4.97 -9.64 -5.36
N LYS A 101 -4.76 -10.95 -5.17
CA LYS A 101 -3.79 -11.55 -4.24
C LYS A 101 -2.97 -12.62 -4.91
N ASN A 102 -1.83 -12.95 -4.31
CA ASN A 102 -0.95 -14.03 -4.74
C ASN A 102 -0.67 -13.97 -6.25
N VAL A 103 -0.50 -12.76 -6.78
CA VAL A 103 -0.34 -12.54 -8.20
C VAL A 103 1.10 -12.82 -8.58
N GLN A 104 1.28 -13.91 -9.30
CA GLN A 104 2.43 -14.08 -10.17
C GLN A 104 2.07 -13.45 -11.51
N LEU A 105 2.74 -12.35 -11.88
CA LEU A 105 2.46 -11.61 -13.13
C LEU A 105 2.60 -12.48 -14.41
N ASP A 106 3.27 -13.63 -14.31
CA ASP A 106 3.44 -14.58 -15.42
C ASP A 106 2.17 -15.40 -15.73
N LYS A 107 1.09 -15.26 -14.93
CA LYS A 107 -0.26 -15.81 -15.18
C LYS A 107 -1.25 -14.65 -15.11
N ASP A 108 -2.14 -14.54 -16.10
CA ASP A 108 -3.03 -13.40 -16.35
C ASP A 108 -3.38 -12.53 -15.12
N PRO A 109 -3.32 -11.18 -15.23
CA PRO A 109 -3.73 -10.31 -14.14
C PRO A 109 -5.14 -10.70 -13.71
N PRO A 110 -5.37 -10.99 -12.42
CA PRO A 110 -6.67 -11.46 -11.99
C PRO A 110 -7.74 -10.42 -12.32
N LYS A 111 -8.90 -10.88 -12.78
CA LYS A 111 -10.06 -10.01 -12.98
C LYS A 111 -10.39 -9.35 -11.64
N GLY A 112 -10.33 -8.02 -11.61
CA GLY A 112 -10.70 -7.24 -10.43
C GLY A 112 -12.18 -7.36 -10.09
N GLU A 113 -12.55 -6.97 -8.87
CA GLU A 113 -13.95 -6.76 -8.50
C GLU A 113 -14.43 -5.43 -9.07
N ASP A 114 -15.37 -5.44 -10.03
CA ASP A 114 -15.92 -4.20 -10.61
C ASP A 114 -16.69 -3.39 -9.55
N LEU A 115 -16.03 -2.36 -9.01
CA LEU A 115 -16.65 -1.39 -8.12
C LEU A 115 -17.19 -0.18 -8.89
N LYS A 116 -18.40 0.30 -8.54
CA LYS A 116 -19.12 1.37 -9.25
C LYS A 116 -18.38 2.73 -9.21
N LYS A 117 -18.63 3.57 -10.23
CA LYS A 117 -18.04 4.92 -10.38
C LYS A 117 -18.46 5.92 -9.29
N ASP A 118 -19.58 5.70 -8.61
CA ASP A 118 -20.10 6.60 -7.57
C ASP A 118 -19.30 6.54 -6.26
N LEU A 119 -18.34 5.62 -6.18
CA LEU A 119 -17.50 5.39 -5.02
C LEU A 119 -16.29 6.33 -4.96
N PHE A 120 -16.05 7.09 -6.04
CA PHE A 120 -14.98 8.07 -6.12
C PHE A 120 -15.49 9.42 -5.62
N PRO A 121 -15.08 9.88 -4.41
CA PRO A 121 -15.40 11.24 -4.00
C PRO A 121 -14.78 12.18 -5.03
N GLY A 122 -15.62 12.91 -5.76
CA GLY A 122 -15.15 13.90 -6.74
C GLY A 122 -14.18 14.85 -6.07
N GLY A 123 -12.88 14.69 -6.35
CA GLY A 123 -11.84 15.30 -5.53
C GLY A 123 -10.43 14.94 -6.00
N LYS A 124 -9.44 15.62 -5.41
CA LYS A 124 -8.02 15.46 -5.72
C LYS A 124 -7.31 14.49 -4.76
N PHE A 125 -8.05 13.74 -3.94
CA PHE A 125 -7.49 12.99 -2.82
C PHE A 125 -7.81 11.49 -2.93
N PHE A 126 -6.89 10.66 -2.44
CA PHE A 126 -7.13 9.24 -2.19
C PHE A 126 -6.81 8.84 -0.78
N ASN A 127 -7.44 7.74 -0.38
CA ASN A 127 -7.07 6.95 0.77
C ASN A 127 -6.99 5.48 0.38
N PHE A 128 -5.86 4.85 0.73
CA PHE A 128 -5.76 3.40 0.85
C PHE A 128 -5.59 3.04 2.32
N THR A 129 -6.29 1.99 2.74
CA THR A 129 -6.11 1.43 4.08
C THR A 129 -5.85 -0.07 3.98
N ILE A 130 -4.81 -0.55 4.66
CA ILE A 130 -4.45 -1.97 4.76
C ILE A 130 -4.64 -2.39 6.21
N LYS A 131 -5.52 -3.36 6.46
CA LYS A 131 -5.77 -3.94 7.78
C LYS A 131 -5.33 -5.39 7.78
N VAL A 132 -4.45 -5.77 8.69
CA VAL A 132 -4.08 -7.17 8.88
C VAL A 132 -5.05 -7.79 9.88
N THR A 133 -5.90 -8.69 9.43
CA THR A 133 -6.92 -9.36 10.24
C THR A 133 -6.55 -10.82 10.47
N ALA A 134 -7.02 -11.38 11.59
CA ALA A 134 -6.88 -12.80 11.86
C ALA A 134 -8.08 -13.55 11.29
N ASN A 135 -7.84 -14.68 10.62
CA ASN A 135 -8.86 -15.64 10.24
C ASN A 135 -8.43 -17.05 10.69
N GLY A 136 -8.89 -17.44 11.89
CA GLY A 136 -8.40 -18.64 12.57
C GLY A 136 -6.90 -18.56 12.84
N ASP A 137 -6.17 -19.61 12.47
CA ASP A 137 -4.69 -19.67 12.56
C ASP A 137 -3.98 -18.93 11.43
N SER A 138 -4.73 -18.29 10.53
CA SER A 138 -4.21 -17.64 9.34
C SER A 138 -4.36 -16.11 9.39
N SER A 139 -3.58 -15.43 8.56
CA SER A 139 -3.67 -13.97 8.40
C SER A 139 -4.38 -13.62 7.11
N GLU A 140 -5.23 -12.61 7.19
CA GLU A 140 -5.85 -11.94 6.05
C GLU A 140 -5.41 -10.48 6.00
N LEU A 141 -5.41 -9.92 4.80
CA LEU A 141 -4.99 -8.55 4.53
C LEU A 141 -6.15 -7.80 3.92
N ASP A 142 -6.98 -7.15 4.72
CA ASP A 142 -8.08 -6.33 4.23
C ASP A 142 -7.59 -5.02 3.61
N LEU A 143 -7.85 -4.87 2.31
CA LEU A 143 -7.59 -3.65 1.57
C LEU A 143 -8.87 -2.84 1.44
N PHE A 144 -8.75 -1.55 1.75
CA PHE A 144 -9.81 -0.58 1.54
C PHE A 144 -9.31 0.50 0.61
N VAL A 145 -10.18 0.86 -0.33
CA VAL A 145 -10.05 2.04 -1.16
C VAL A 145 -11.14 3.02 -0.73
N PHE A 146 -10.74 4.16 -0.19
CA PHE A 146 -11.65 5.03 0.58
C PHE A 146 -12.35 4.22 1.70
N GLN A 147 -13.67 4.04 1.60
CA GLN A 147 -14.47 3.31 2.57
C GLN A 147 -14.81 1.89 2.10
N TYR A 148 -14.43 1.53 0.88
CA TYR A 148 -14.82 0.29 0.24
C TYR A 148 -13.79 -0.79 0.49
N ARG A 149 -14.23 -1.85 1.16
CA ARG A 149 -13.44 -3.07 1.34
C ARG A 149 -13.39 -3.79 0.00
N LEU A 150 -12.20 -3.95 -0.55
CA LEU A 150 -11.94 -4.96 -1.58
C LEU A 150 -11.82 -6.29 -0.87
N SER A 151 -12.52 -7.33 -1.30
CA SER A 151 -12.57 -8.56 -0.52
C SER A 151 -11.21 -9.23 -0.47
N THR A 152 -10.76 -9.51 0.76
CA THR A 152 -9.43 -10.06 0.98
C THR A 152 -9.42 -11.55 1.36
N GLY A 153 -8.29 -12.14 1.73
CA GLY A 153 -8.08 -13.59 1.65
C GLY A 153 -6.70 -13.98 2.12
N THR A 154 -6.52 -15.26 2.44
CA THR A 154 -5.38 -15.73 3.23
C THR A 154 -4.03 -15.51 2.53
N LEU A 155 -3.11 -14.86 3.25
CA LEU A 155 -1.76 -14.53 2.78
C LEU A 155 -0.72 -14.88 3.85
N LYS A 156 0.46 -15.37 3.41
CA LYS A 156 1.63 -15.49 4.28
C LYS A 156 2.27 -14.11 4.43
N LEU A 157 2.14 -13.50 5.60
CA LEU A 157 2.58 -12.13 5.87
C LEU A 157 4.11 -11.97 5.90
N ASP A 158 4.82 -13.00 6.37
CA ASP A 158 6.27 -12.93 6.64
C ASP A 158 7.11 -12.64 5.39
N ASP A 159 6.58 -12.95 4.21
CA ASP A 159 7.26 -12.70 2.95
C ASP A 159 7.07 -11.27 2.42
N ILE A 160 6.13 -10.50 2.99
CA ILE A 160 5.75 -9.16 2.50
C ILE A 160 6.64 -8.12 3.15
N THR A 161 7.46 -7.46 2.33
CA THR A 161 8.53 -6.58 2.82
C THR A 161 8.51 -5.21 2.15
N PHE A 162 7.74 -5.03 1.08
CA PHE A 162 7.67 -3.77 0.35
C PHE A 162 6.24 -3.35 0.09
N LEU A 163 6.01 -2.04 0.23
CA LEU A 163 4.82 -1.33 -0.22
C LEU A 163 5.22 -0.48 -1.43
N ASN A 164 4.48 -0.63 -2.50
CA ASN A 164 4.66 0.14 -3.72
C ASN A 164 3.38 0.89 -4.06
N ILE A 165 3.50 2.15 -4.47
CA ILE A 165 2.38 2.94 -4.95
C ILE A 165 2.79 3.61 -6.26
N ASP A 166 2.06 3.38 -7.33
CA ASP A 166 2.38 3.89 -8.66
C ASP A 166 1.16 4.46 -9.39
N GLY A 167 1.41 5.32 -10.39
CA GLY A 167 0.38 5.94 -11.22
C GLY A 167 0.38 7.47 -11.17
N ASP A 168 -0.78 8.08 -11.38
CA ASP A 168 -0.93 9.53 -11.53
C ASP A 168 -1.03 10.24 -10.16
N ILE A 169 0.02 10.07 -9.36
CA ILE A 169 0.13 10.57 -7.98
C ILE A 169 0.92 11.88 -7.97
N ASN A 170 0.41 12.88 -7.28
CA ASN A 170 1.11 14.14 -7.06
C ASN A 170 1.95 14.06 -5.77
N GLU A 171 1.33 13.70 -4.64
CA GLU A 171 2.04 13.52 -3.37
C GLU A 171 1.35 12.50 -2.44
N ILE A 172 2.15 11.88 -1.56
CA ILE A 172 1.64 11.13 -0.40
C ILE A 172 1.72 12.06 0.82
N THR A 173 0.57 12.56 1.24
CA THR A 173 0.44 13.59 2.27
C THR A 173 0.61 13.05 3.69
N ASP A 174 0.25 11.77 3.91
CA ASP A 174 0.42 11.06 5.17
C ASP A 174 0.57 9.56 4.90
N LEU A 175 1.64 8.97 5.44
CA LEU A 175 1.82 7.53 5.51
C LEU A 175 1.93 7.15 6.99
N LYS A 176 0.96 6.37 7.47
CA LYS A 176 0.84 5.99 8.87
C LYS A 176 0.84 4.47 9.02
N PHE A 177 1.69 3.99 9.91
CA PHE A 177 1.69 2.62 10.40
C PHE A 177 1.23 2.60 11.85
N THR A 178 0.26 1.75 12.17
CA THR A 178 -0.16 1.45 13.53
C THR A 178 0.11 -0.02 13.76
N TYR A 179 0.99 -0.32 14.72
CA TYR A 179 1.31 -1.70 15.07
C TYR A 179 0.37 -2.20 16.16
N ALA A 180 0.06 -3.50 16.08
CA ALA A 180 -0.52 -4.23 17.20
C ALA A 180 0.49 -4.27 18.34
#